data_AF-A0A0V0HDN0-F1
#
_entry.id   AF-A0A0V0HDN0-F1
#
_cell.length_a   1.000
_cell.length_b   1.000
_cell.length_c   1.000
_cell.angle_alpha   90.00
_cell.angle_beta   90.00
_cell.angle_gamma   90.00
#
_symmetry.space_group_name_H-M   'P 1'
#
loop_
_entity.id
_entity.type
_entity.pdbx_description
1 polymer ?
#
loop_
_entity_poly.entity_id
_entity_poly.type
_entity_poly.pdbx_seq_one_letter_code
_entity_poly.pdbx_strand_id
1 'polypeptide(L)'
;MEILDYMNSTSEPTARILFHGTIIGDKEAPVVAAYSSRGPSLASPGILKPDIIGPGNNILAAWPTSVDYDKHTKATFNIIQGTSMSCPHLSGVAALLKSKHPTWSPSAIKSSIMTTANTLNLANVPILDERLLPADIFSIGAGHVNPSRANDPGLIYHTPVKDYLPYHNPLDLFLGPNLENEGSFFISIHSTKGVDRLRQKNGDYESRIQSCYEQRTGQTTSQPRR
;
A
#
# COMPACT_ATOMS: atom_id res chain seq x y z
N MET A 1 -22.86 -23.99 17.20
CA MET A 1 -23.77 -22.86 16.88
C MET A 1 -24.30 -22.31 18.21
N GLU A 2 -23.37 -21.97 19.11
CA GLU A 2 -23.64 -21.96 20.56
C GLU A 2 -24.54 -20.82 21.02
N ILE A 3 -24.51 -19.66 20.34
CA ILE A 3 -25.35 -18.51 20.68
C ILE A 3 -26.82 -18.79 20.34
N LEU A 4 -27.10 -19.40 19.18
CA LEU A 4 -28.47 -19.74 18.80
C LEU A 4 -29.02 -20.88 19.64
N ASP A 5 -28.17 -21.83 20.05
CA ASP A 5 -28.55 -22.86 21.02
C ASP A 5 -28.88 -22.26 22.40
N TYR A 6 -28.07 -21.31 22.89
CA TYR A 6 -28.33 -20.58 24.14
C TYR A 6 -29.64 -19.79 24.08
N MET A 7 -29.91 -19.07 22.98
CA MET A 7 -31.15 -18.31 22.80
C MET A 7 -32.40 -19.19 22.88
N ASN A 8 -32.34 -20.44 22.41
CA ASN A 8 -33.46 -21.38 22.45
C ASN A 8 -33.58 -22.13 23.79
N SER A 9 -32.56 -22.04 24.66
CA SER A 9 -32.51 -22.79 25.94
C SER A 9 -33.22 -22.09 27.10
N THR A 10 -33.52 -20.79 26.98
CA THR A 10 -34.14 -19.98 28.04
C THR A 10 -35.14 -18.99 27.44
N SER A 11 -36.21 -18.69 28.16
CA SER A 11 -37.21 -17.69 27.76
C SER A 11 -36.71 -16.24 27.87
N GLU A 12 -35.63 -16.00 28.61
CA GLU A 12 -35.05 -14.67 28.84
C GLU A 12 -33.53 -14.66 28.63
N PRO A 13 -33.04 -14.85 27.39
CA PRO A 13 -31.60 -14.86 27.12
C PRO A 13 -31.01 -13.46 27.33
N THR A 14 -30.04 -13.35 28.23
CA THR A 14 -29.25 -12.13 28.44
C THR A 14 -27.78 -12.40 28.12
N ALA A 15 -27.08 -11.38 27.62
CA ALA A 15 -25.65 -11.46 27.33
C ALA A 15 -24.98 -10.12 27.68
N ARG A 16 -23.68 -10.18 28.01
CA ARG A 16 -22.87 -8.99 28.28
C ARG A 16 -21.68 -8.96 27.33
N ILE A 17 -21.51 -7.84 26.65
CA ILE A 17 -20.32 -7.58 25.82
C ILE A 17 -19.28 -6.88 26.71
N LEU A 18 -18.09 -7.47 26.81
CA LEU A 18 -16.95 -6.92 27.53
C LEU A 18 -15.88 -6.45 26.53
N PHE A 19 -15.46 -5.19 26.67
CA PHE A 19 -14.37 -4.64 25.87
C PHE A 19 -13.04 -4.88 26.59
N HIS A 20 -12.17 -5.67 25.98
CA HIS A 20 -10.85 -6.02 26.53
C HIS A 20 -9.72 -5.10 26.00
N GLY A 21 -10.07 -4.07 25.23
CA GLY A 21 -9.11 -3.20 24.57
C GLY A 21 -8.34 -3.91 23.43
N THR A 22 -7.16 -3.39 23.10
CA THR A 22 -6.31 -3.91 22.03
C THR A 22 -5.48 -5.09 22.54
N ILE A 23 -5.61 -6.23 21.88
CA ILE A 23 -4.77 -7.41 22.11
C ILE A 23 -3.61 -7.36 21.11
N ILE A 24 -2.38 -7.48 21.60
CA ILE A 24 -1.14 -7.46 20.80
C ILE A 24 -0.49 -8.84 20.89
N GLY A 25 0.19 -9.25 19.82
CA GLY A 25 0.90 -10.53 19.78
C GLY A 25 0.07 -11.67 19.18
N ASP A 26 -0.85 -11.36 18.26
CA ASP A 26 -1.48 -12.38 17.44
C ASP A 26 -0.42 -13.14 16.63
N LYS A 27 -0.25 -14.42 16.96
CA LYS A 27 0.73 -15.32 16.33
C LYS A 27 0.48 -15.49 14.83
N GLU A 28 -0.76 -15.29 14.37
CA GLU A 28 -1.13 -15.48 12.97
C GLU A 28 -0.72 -14.28 12.11
N ALA A 29 -0.42 -13.13 12.74
CA ALA A 29 -0.03 -11.93 12.03
C ALA A 29 1.35 -12.06 11.35
N PRO A 30 1.51 -11.57 10.10
CA PRO A 30 0.49 -10.93 9.28
C PRO A 30 -0.39 -11.96 8.54
N VAL A 31 -1.64 -11.56 8.30
CA VAL A 31 -2.62 -12.28 7.47
C VAL A 31 -3.06 -11.36 6.35
N VAL A 32 -3.18 -11.88 5.12
CA VAL A 32 -3.69 -11.10 3.99
C VAL A 32 -5.18 -10.84 4.19
N ALA A 33 -5.56 -9.57 4.20
CA ALA A 33 -6.95 -9.20 4.37
C ALA A 33 -7.81 -9.65 3.17
N ALA A 34 -9.06 -10.02 3.45
CA ALA A 34 -10.02 -10.48 2.44
C ALA A 34 -10.28 -9.46 1.31
N TYR A 35 -10.20 -8.17 1.62
CA TYR A 35 -10.39 -7.09 0.65
C TYR A 35 -9.15 -6.80 -0.22
N SER A 36 -7.99 -7.39 0.11
CA SER A 36 -6.75 -7.15 -0.63
C SER A 36 -6.84 -7.80 -2.00
N SER A 37 -6.65 -7.00 -3.06
CA SER A 37 -6.71 -7.48 -4.44
C SER A 37 -5.62 -8.53 -4.71
N ARG A 38 -5.94 -9.50 -5.56
CA ARG A 38 -5.06 -10.62 -5.92
C ARG A 38 -4.66 -10.54 -7.39
N GLY A 39 -3.48 -11.06 -7.71
CA GLY A 39 -3.03 -11.25 -9.08
C GLY A 39 -3.68 -12.45 -9.78
N PRO A 40 -3.25 -12.77 -11.02
CA PRO A 40 -2.24 -12.07 -11.81
C PRO A 40 -2.72 -10.70 -12.32
N SER A 41 -1.77 -9.84 -12.74
CA SER A 41 -2.09 -8.55 -13.35
C SER A 41 -2.62 -8.74 -14.77
N LEU A 42 -3.83 -8.26 -15.06
CA LEU A 42 -4.38 -8.25 -16.42
C LEU A 42 -3.65 -7.25 -17.33
N ALA A 43 -3.14 -6.15 -16.75
CA ALA A 43 -2.44 -5.12 -17.50
C ALA A 43 -1.06 -5.59 -17.98
N SER A 44 -0.42 -6.50 -17.25
CA SER A 44 0.90 -7.00 -17.63
C SER A 44 1.09 -8.44 -17.13
N PRO A 45 0.52 -9.44 -17.84
CA PRO A 45 0.46 -10.83 -17.38
C PRO A 45 1.82 -11.49 -17.13
N GLY A 46 2.88 -10.98 -17.78
CA GLY A 46 4.25 -11.47 -17.61
C GLY A 46 4.96 -10.97 -16.34
N ILE A 47 4.37 -10.04 -15.58
CA ILE A 47 4.93 -9.54 -14.32
C ILE A 47 3.99 -9.89 -13.17
N LEU A 48 4.54 -10.57 -12.17
CA LEU A 48 3.81 -10.98 -10.97
C LEU A 48 3.33 -9.76 -10.16
N LYS A 49 2.08 -9.82 -9.69
CA LYS A 49 1.49 -8.84 -8.75
C LYS A 49 0.67 -9.56 -7.66
N PRO A 50 0.57 -8.98 -6.45
CA PRO A 50 1.22 -7.74 -5.98
C PRO A 50 2.73 -7.90 -5.80
N ASP A 51 3.46 -6.81 -5.58
CA ASP A 51 4.92 -6.88 -5.38
C ASP A 51 5.30 -7.29 -3.94
N ILE A 52 4.59 -6.77 -2.94
CA ILE A 52 4.89 -6.88 -1.50
C ILE A 52 3.62 -6.55 -0.70
N ILE A 53 3.52 -7.03 0.55
CA ILE A 53 2.47 -6.62 1.49
C ILE A 53 3.04 -5.80 2.67
N GLY A 54 2.16 -5.03 3.30
CA GLY A 54 2.47 -4.27 4.51
C GLY A 54 1.21 -3.91 5.29
N PRO A 55 1.37 -3.29 6.48
CA PRO A 55 0.27 -3.04 7.41
C PRO A 55 -0.83 -2.18 6.81
N GLY A 56 -2.06 -2.69 6.77
CA GLY A 56 -3.20 -1.96 6.19
C GLY A 56 -4.54 -2.27 6.81
N ASN A 57 -4.59 -3.02 7.91
CA ASN A 57 -5.83 -3.36 8.61
C ASN A 57 -5.81 -2.72 10.00
N ASN A 58 -6.91 -2.07 10.39
CA ASN A 58 -7.04 -1.36 11.67
C ASN A 58 -5.88 -0.37 11.95
N ILE A 59 -5.57 0.49 10.97
CA ILE A 59 -4.51 1.49 11.09
C ILE A 59 -5.10 2.76 11.69
N LEU A 60 -4.56 3.16 12.86
CA LEU A 60 -4.83 4.44 13.50
C LEU A 60 -4.03 5.55 12.81
N ALA A 61 -4.71 6.57 12.28
CA ALA A 61 -4.07 7.72 11.65
C ALA A 61 -4.85 9.01 11.92
N ALA A 62 -4.21 10.15 11.66
CA ALA A 62 -4.84 11.46 11.82
C ALA A 62 -6.08 11.59 10.92
N TRP A 63 -7.10 12.27 11.45
CA TRP A 63 -8.37 12.52 10.78
C TRP A 63 -8.81 13.97 11.01
N PRO A 64 -9.33 14.66 9.98
CA PRO A 64 -9.60 16.10 10.07
C PRO A 64 -10.69 16.48 11.09
N THR A 65 -11.58 15.56 11.42
CA THR A 65 -12.68 15.78 12.37
C THR A 65 -12.76 14.64 13.38
N SER A 66 -13.40 14.88 14.52
CA SER A 66 -13.71 13.76 15.43
C SER A 66 -14.64 12.77 14.74
N VAL A 67 -14.33 11.48 14.89
CA VAL A 67 -15.18 10.36 14.45
C VAL A 67 -15.88 9.68 15.64
N ASP A 68 -15.65 10.19 16.85
CA ASP A 68 -16.26 9.65 18.06
C ASP A 68 -17.75 9.97 18.11
N TYR A 69 -18.52 9.02 18.63
CA TYR A 69 -19.93 9.22 18.93
C TYR A 69 -20.13 10.14 20.14
N ASP A 70 -19.19 10.10 21.10
CA ASP A 70 -19.19 11.00 22.24
C ASP A 70 -18.67 12.39 21.83
N LYS A 71 -19.56 13.39 21.90
CA LYS A 71 -19.22 14.78 21.57
C LYS A 71 -18.27 15.42 22.60
N HIS A 72 -18.01 14.77 23.73
CA HIS A 72 -17.06 15.21 24.73
C HIS A 72 -15.61 14.89 24.35
N THR A 73 -15.38 13.98 23.39
CA THR A 73 -14.05 13.66 22.87
C THR A 73 -13.82 14.34 21.51
N LYS A 74 -12.69 15.04 21.40
CA LYS A 74 -12.26 15.72 20.16
C LYS A 74 -11.11 14.97 19.49
N ALA A 75 -11.12 13.64 19.54
CA ALA A 75 -10.01 12.84 19.00
C ALA A 75 -9.92 13.05 17.48
N THR A 76 -8.82 13.63 17.01
CA THR A 76 -8.56 13.87 15.57
C THR A 76 -7.86 12.67 14.94
N PHE A 77 -8.29 11.46 15.28
CA PHE A 77 -7.72 10.21 14.80
C PHE A 77 -8.84 9.25 14.44
N ASN A 78 -8.59 8.38 13.47
CA ASN A 78 -9.52 7.36 13.03
C ASN A 78 -8.78 6.04 12.78
N ILE A 79 -9.46 4.92 12.98
CA ILE A 79 -8.97 3.58 12.69
C ILE A 79 -9.69 3.10 11.43
N ILE A 80 -8.93 2.92 10.35
CA ILE A 80 -9.47 2.45 9.08
C ILE A 80 -8.60 1.34 8.48
N GLN A 81 -9.16 0.62 7.53
CA GLN A 81 -8.49 -0.44 6.80
C GLN A 81 -8.54 -0.23 5.29
N GLY A 82 -7.53 -0.75 4.60
CA GLY A 82 -7.42 -0.72 3.16
C GLY A 82 -5.97 -0.83 2.70
N THR A 83 -5.76 -1.22 1.44
CA THR A 83 -4.45 -1.14 0.81
C THR A 83 -3.95 0.30 0.67
N SER A 84 -4.87 1.28 0.69
CA SER A 84 -4.57 2.70 0.86
C SER A 84 -3.85 3.04 2.16
N MET A 85 -3.94 2.20 3.20
CA MET A 85 -3.20 2.34 4.45
C MET A 85 -1.87 1.59 4.41
N SER A 86 -1.77 0.48 3.66
CA SER A 86 -0.49 -0.19 3.37
C SER A 86 0.44 0.66 2.52
N CYS A 87 -0.11 1.44 1.58
CA CYS A 87 0.64 2.33 0.70
C CYS A 87 1.55 3.33 1.42
N PRO A 88 1.05 4.18 2.35
CA PRO A 88 1.88 5.13 3.08
C PRO A 88 2.93 4.45 3.98
N HIS A 89 2.68 3.24 4.49
CA HIS A 89 3.71 2.47 5.21
C HIS A 89 4.88 2.11 4.29
N LEU A 90 4.58 1.54 3.12
CA LEU A 90 5.60 1.09 2.17
C LEU A 90 6.31 2.27 1.49
N SER A 91 5.62 3.37 1.20
CA SER A 91 6.26 4.59 0.70
C SER A 91 7.15 5.25 1.77
N GLY A 92 6.75 5.21 3.04
CA GLY A 92 7.60 5.64 4.16
C GLY A 92 8.88 4.82 4.27
N VAL A 93 8.78 3.49 4.16
CA VAL A 93 9.95 2.59 4.12
C VAL A 93 10.85 2.92 2.93
N ALA A 94 10.28 3.10 1.73
CA ALA A 94 11.05 3.46 0.54
C ALA A 94 11.76 4.81 0.70
N ALA A 95 11.10 5.81 1.30
CA ALA A 95 11.68 7.12 1.56
C ALA A 95 12.85 7.04 2.55
N LEU A 96 12.72 6.24 3.62
CA LEU A 96 13.79 6.01 4.59
C LEU A 96 15.00 5.32 3.92
N LEU A 97 14.75 4.31 3.08
CA LEU A 97 15.81 3.65 2.32
C LEU A 97 16.49 4.60 1.34
N LYS A 98 15.73 5.46 0.63
CA LYS A 98 16.30 6.48 -0.25
C LYS A 98 17.15 7.50 0.52
N SER A 99 16.71 7.89 1.72
CA SER A 99 17.47 8.79 2.59
C SER A 99 18.79 8.16 3.04
N LYS A 100 18.78 6.86 3.39
CA LYS A 100 19.98 6.14 3.83
C LYS A 100 20.91 5.75 2.69
N HIS A 101 20.36 5.47 1.52
CA HIS A 101 21.07 5.08 0.29
C HIS A 101 20.74 6.04 -0.87
N PRO A 102 21.28 7.28 -0.87
CA PRO A 102 20.89 8.31 -1.83
C PRO A 102 21.15 7.94 -3.29
N THR A 103 22.12 7.06 -3.56
CA THR A 103 22.48 6.60 -4.91
C THR A 103 21.60 5.47 -5.44
N TRP A 104 20.79 4.83 -4.59
CA TRP A 104 19.90 3.77 -5.06
C TRP A 104 18.82 4.33 -5.97
N SER A 105 18.63 3.65 -7.10
CA SER A 105 17.53 3.91 -8.02
C SER A 105 16.18 3.42 -7.42
N PRO A 106 15.04 3.84 -7.99
CA PRO A 106 13.74 3.30 -7.57
C PRO A 106 13.64 1.78 -7.70
N SER A 107 14.23 1.19 -8.75
CA SER A 107 14.27 -0.27 -8.94
C SER A 107 15.15 -0.96 -7.90
N ALA A 108 16.27 -0.35 -7.51
CA ALA A 108 17.11 -0.83 -6.41
C ALA A 108 16.37 -0.84 -5.06
N ILE A 109 15.65 0.23 -4.72
CA ILE A 109 14.85 0.32 -3.48
C ILE A 109 13.72 -0.71 -3.50
N LYS A 110 13.01 -0.83 -4.64
CA LYS A 110 11.97 -1.84 -4.80
C LYS A 110 12.55 -3.24 -4.62
N SER A 111 13.69 -3.53 -5.25
CA SER A 111 14.37 -4.80 -5.13
C SER A 111 14.75 -5.09 -3.68
N SER A 112 15.35 -4.13 -2.96
CA SER A 112 15.80 -4.37 -1.59
C SER A 112 14.63 -4.71 -0.66
N ILE A 113 13.47 -4.06 -0.85
CA ILE A 113 12.25 -4.36 -0.09
C ILE A 113 11.72 -5.76 -0.42
N MET A 114 11.69 -6.13 -1.69
CA MET A 114 11.15 -7.43 -2.13
C MET A 114 12.05 -8.59 -1.71
N THR A 115 13.37 -8.52 -1.94
CA THR A 115 14.29 -9.64 -1.68
C THR A 115 14.51 -9.91 -0.19
N THR A 116 14.16 -8.96 0.68
CA THR A 116 14.34 -9.06 2.13
C THR A 116 13.04 -9.25 2.91
N ALA A 117 11.91 -9.36 2.18
CA ALA A 117 10.59 -9.58 2.74
C ALA A 117 10.53 -10.87 3.58
N ASN A 118 9.69 -10.87 4.60
CA ASN A 118 9.38 -12.04 5.39
C ASN A 118 8.24 -12.81 4.72
N THR A 119 8.42 -14.11 4.50
CA THR A 119 7.38 -15.01 3.96
C THR A 119 6.62 -15.75 5.06
N LEU A 120 7.07 -15.62 6.31
CA LEU A 120 6.50 -16.27 7.48
C LEU A 120 5.80 -15.25 8.39
N ASN A 121 4.78 -15.72 9.11
CA ASN A 121 4.12 -14.98 10.19
C ASN A 121 4.84 -15.16 11.53
N LEU A 122 4.30 -14.54 12.59
CA LEU A 122 4.88 -14.58 13.94
C LEU A 122 4.91 -16.01 14.55
N ALA A 123 4.08 -16.93 14.06
CA ALA A 123 4.11 -18.34 14.41
C ALA A 123 5.15 -19.16 13.60
N ASN A 124 5.99 -18.51 12.79
CA ASN A 124 6.97 -19.15 11.89
C ASN A 124 6.33 -20.11 10.87
N VAL A 125 5.06 -19.89 10.50
CA VAL A 125 4.40 -20.60 9.39
C VAL A 125 4.23 -19.65 8.20
N PRO A 126 3.98 -20.16 6.98
CA PRO A 126 3.68 -19.29 5.84
C PRO A 126 2.59 -18.28 6.16
N ILE A 127 2.74 -17.05 5.64
CA ILE A 127 1.71 -16.02 5.76
C ILE A 127 0.37 -16.57 5.27
N LEU A 128 -0.69 -16.33 6.05
CA LEU A 128 -2.02 -16.85 5.77
C LEU A 128 -2.88 -15.85 4.99
N ASP A 129 -3.93 -16.34 4.33
CA ASP A 129 -5.01 -15.56 3.75
C ASP A 129 -6.21 -15.45 4.72
N GLU A 130 -7.29 -14.80 4.27
CA GLU A 130 -8.48 -14.58 5.08
C GLU A 130 -9.21 -15.87 5.50
N ARG A 131 -8.87 -17.00 4.88
CA ARG A 131 -9.45 -18.33 5.15
C ARG A 131 -8.58 -19.12 6.12
N LEU A 132 -7.50 -18.51 6.63
CA LEU A 132 -6.47 -19.14 7.45
C LEU A 132 -5.75 -20.28 6.71
N LEU A 133 -5.65 -20.15 5.39
CA LEU A 133 -4.87 -21.04 4.54
C LEU A 133 -3.59 -20.34 4.10
N PRO A 134 -2.50 -21.07 3.76
CA PRO A 134 -1.29 -20.47 3.23
C PRO A 134 -1.60 -19.56 2.02
N ALA A 135 -1.22 -18.29 2.11
CA ALA A 135 -1.44 -17.32 1.06
C ALA A 135 -0.52 -17.59 -0.14
N ASP A 136 -1.09 -17.52 -1.34
CA ASP A 136 -0.33 -17.72 -2.56
C ASP A 136 0.50 -16.49 -2.95
N ILE A 137 1.36 -16.65 -3.96
CA ILE A 137 2.22 -15.59 -4.46
C ILE A 137 1.43 -14.43 -5.10
N PHE A 138 0.21 -14.68 -5.60
CA PHE A 138 -0.69 -13.66 -6.11
C PHE A 138 -1.40 -12.86 -5.00
N SER A 139 -1.16 -13.23 -3.75
CA SER A 139 -1.68 -12.58 -2.55
C SER A 139 -0.63 -11.79 -1.81
N ILE A 140 0.56 -12.38 -1.64
CA ILE A 140 1.64 -11.80 -0.82
C ILE A 140 2.77 -11.17 -1.64
N GLY A 141 2.86 -11.46 -2.94
CA GLY A 141 4.02 -11.09 -3.74
C GLY A 141 5.29 -11.69 -3.15
N ALA A 142 6.28 -10.84 -2.86
CA ALA A 142 7.50 -11.26 -2.18
C ALA A 142 7.33 -11.58 -0.68
N GLY A 143 6.23 -11.13 -0.05
CA GLY A 143 5.98 -11.31 1.39
C GLY A 143 5.72 -10.01 2.13
N HIS A 144 5.78 -10.05 3.45
CA HIS A 144 5.60 -8.89 4.31
C HIS A 144 6.88 -8.07 4.42
N VAL A 145 6.76 -6.75 4.28
CA VAL A 145 7.90 -5.82 4.37
C VAL A 145 8.70 -5.99 5.66
N ASN A 146 10.02 -5.97 5.52
CA ASN A 146 10.98 -5.96 6.62
C ASN A 146 11.96 -4.79 6.44
N PRO A 147 11.66 -3.60 7.01
CA PRO A 147 12.47 -2.40 6.78
C PRO A 147 13.93 -2.54 7.24
N SER A 148 14.15 -3.24 8.36
CA SER A 148 15.49 -3.45 8.92
C SER A 148 16.36 -4.28 8.01
N ARG A 149 15.83 -5.36 7.42
CA ARG A 149 16.57 -6.17 6.44
C ARG A 149 16.72 -5.47 5.09
N ALA A 150 15.71 -4.71 4.65
CA ALA A 150 15.76 -3.98 3.39
C ALA A 150 16.85 -2.90 3.33
N ASN A 151 17.35 -2.46 4.49
CA ASN A 151 18.45 -1.52 4.60
C ASN A 151 19.81 -2.12 4.19
N ASP A 152 19.99 -3.44 4.32
CA ASP A 152 21.19 -4.14 3.89
C ASP A 152 20.82 -5.46 3.18
N PRO A 153 20.37 -5.38 1.92
CA PRO A 153 19.83 -6.52 1.19
C PRO A 153 20.91 -7.48 0.66
N GLY A 154 22.20 -7.13 0.77
CA GLY A 154 23.33 -7.81 0.13
C GLY A 154 23.35 -7.61 -1.39
N LEU A 155 22.33 -8.10 -2.10
CA LEU A 155 22.18 -7.97 -3.55
C LEU A 155 20.87 -7.24 -3.91
N ILE A 156 20.95 -6.40 -4.95
CA ILE A 156 19.81 -5.72 -5.55
C ILE A 156 19.73 -6.01 -7.05
N TYR A 157 18.52 -6.21 -7.55
CA TYR A 157 18.23 -6.27 -8.98
C TYR A 157 17.98 -4.86 -9.49
N HIS A 158 19.00 -4.28 -10.12
CA HIS A 158 18.92 -2.95 -10.70
C HIS A 158 18.43 -2.99 -12.14
N THR A 159 17.35 -2.27 -12.43
CA THR A 159 16.82 -2.12 -13.80
C THR A 159 16.82 -0.63 -14.18
N PRO A 160 17.65 -0.20 -15.15
CA PRO A 160 17.66 1.16 -15.66
C PRO A 160 16.38 1.49 -16.45
N VAL A 161 16.05 2.78 -16.57
CA VAL A 161 14.81 3.25 -17.21
C VAL A 161 14.62 2.71 -18.63
N LYS A 162 15.71 2.65 -19.40
CA LYS A 162 15.72 2.16 -20.79
C LYS A 162 15.22 0.71 -20.94
N ASP A 163 15.37 -0.12 -19.92
CA ASP A 163 14.96 -1.53 -19.97
C ASP A 163 13.43 -1.69 -19.80
N TYR A 164 12.72 -0.63 -19.39
CA TYR A 164 11.25 -0.60 -19.36
C TYR A 164 10.62 -0.16 -20.67
N LEU A 165 11.38 0.48 -21.57
CA LEU A 165 10.86 0.96 -22.86
C LEU A 165 10.34 -0.18 -23.75
N PRO A 166 11.02 -1.34 -23.87
CA PRO A 166 10.50 -2.46 -24.65
C PRO A 166 9.25 -3.11 -24.02
N TYR A 167 9.01 -2.87 -22.73
CA TYR A 167 7.85 -3.40 -22.01
C TYR A 167 6.60 -2.52 -22.18
N HIS A 168 6.79 -1.24 -22.49
CA HIS A 168 5.72 -0.39 -23.01
C HIS A 168 5.56 -0.67 -24.50
N ASN A 169 4.31 -0.83 -24.95
CA ASN A 169 3.97 -1.17 -26.34
C ASN A 169 4.76 -0.29 -27.34
N PRO A 170 5.33 -0.83 -28.43
CA PRO A 170 6.12 -0.04 -29.40
C PRO A 170 5.29 1.00 -30.19
N LEU A 171 3.98 1.08 -29.98
CA LEU A 171 3.10 2.07 -30.61
C LEU A 171 3.10 3.46 -29.94
N ASP A 172 3.73 3.63 -28.77
CA ASP A 172 3.79 4.91 -28.04
C ASP A 172 5.13 5.67 -28.20
N LEU A 173 6.07 5.17 -29.02
CA LEU A 173 7.41 5.76 -29.18
C LEU A 173 7.44 7.04 -30.05
N PHE A 174 6.36 7.83 -30.06
CA PHE A 174 6.25 9.07 -30.83
C PHE A 174 6.02 10.32 -29.96
N LEU A 175 6.47 10.32 -28.70
CA LEU A 175 6.46 11.52 -27.86
C LEU A 175 7.82 11.74 -27.18
N GLY A 176 8.65 12.59 -27.81
CA GLY A 176 9.56 13.59 -27.24
C GLY A 176 10.58 13.22 -26.13
N PRO A 177 11.78 13.81 -26.13
CA PRO A 177 12.92 13.42 -25.27
C PRO A 177 12.84 13.83 -23.78
N ASN A 178 11.67 13.96 -23.16
CA ASN A 178 11.53 14.53 -21.80
C ASN A 178 11.05 13.57 -20.70
N LEU A 179 11.16 12.25 -20.88
CA LEU A 179 10.73 11.26 -19.86
C LEU A 179 11.87 10.72 -18.97
N GLU A 180 13.06 11.34 -18.98
CA GLU A 180 14.23 10.76 -18.29
C GLU A 180 14.19 10.79 -16.74
N ASN A 181 13.26 11.52 -16.10
CA ASN A 181 13.32 11.70 -14.64
C ASN A 181 12.08 11.28 -13.83
N GLU A 182 10.98 10.85 -14.46
CA GLU A 182 9.70 10.58 -13.74
C GLU A 182 9.15 9.18 -14.03
N GLY A 183 10.03 8.17 -14.07
CA GLY A 183 9.63 6.78 -14.04
C GLY A 183 9.01 6.45 -12.69
N SER A 184 7.70 6.64 -12.55
CA SER A 184 6.89 6.37 -11.36
C SER A 184 6.97 4.90 -10.93
N PHE A 185 8.06 4.54 -10.27
CA PHE A 185 8.32 3.21 -9.70
C PHE A 185 7.73 3.14 -8.30
N PHE A 186 6.40 3.00 -8.23
CA PHE A 186 5.73 2.71 -6.98
C PHE A 186 5.78 1.21 -6.69
N ILE A 187 6.10 0.88 -5.44
CA ILE A 187 5.77 -0.41 -4.84
C ILE A 187 4.26 -0.62 -5.07
N SER A 188 3.90 -1.57 -5.93
CA SER A 188 2.54 -1.65 -6.40
C SER A 188 1.71 -2.45 -5.41
N ILE A 189 0.90 -1.72 -4.65
CA ILE A 189 -0.07 -2.26 -3.69
C ILE A 189 -1.42 -2.00 -4.33
N HIS A 190 -2.03 -3.02 -4.89
CA HIS A 190 -3.24 -2.83 -5.68
C HIS A 190 -4.46 -2.59 -4.78
N SER A 191 -5.20 -1.52 -5.06
CA SER A 191 -6.56 -1.27 -4.57
C SER A 191 -7.48 -1.15 -5.78
N THR A 192 -8.45 -2.05 -5.95
CA THR A 192 -9.44 -1.96 -7.04
C THR A 192 -10.57 -0.95 -6.75
N LYS A 193 -10.60 -0.30 -5.58
CA LYS A 193 -11.59 0.76 -5.28
C LYS A 193 -11.01 2.15 -5.58
N GLY A 194 -10.96 2.54 -6.86
CA GLY A 194 -10.58 3.93 -7.17
C GLY A 194 -10.34 4.36 -8.61
N VAL A 195 -10.40 3.47 -9.61
CA VAL A 195 -10.07 3.83 -11.01
C VAL A 195 -10.97 4.95 -11.56
N ASP A 196 -12.24 5.03 -11.13
CA ASP A 196 -13.16 6.06 -11.62
C ASP A 196 -13.03 7.43 -10.95
N ARG A 197 -12.38 7.54 -9.78
CA ARG A 197 -12.24 8.81 -9.04
C ARG A 197 -10.93 9.56 -9.31
N LEU A 198 -9.91 8.88 -9.85
CA LEU A 198 -8.60 9.49 -10.13
C LEU A 198 -8.60 10.30 -11.44
N ARG A 199 -9.49 10.00 -12.38
CA ARG A 199 -9.57 10.73 -13.65
C ARG A 199 -10.04 12.18 -13.48
N GLN A 200 -10.83 12.46 -12.44
CA GLN A 200 -11.30 13.82 -12.11
C GLN A 200 -10.36 14.55 -11.14
N LYS A 201 -9.63 13.83 -10.27
CA LYS A 201 -8.71 14.44 -9.30
C LYS A 201 -7.33 14.77 -9.87
N ASN A 202 -6.85 14.08 -10.90
CA ASN A 202 -5.53 14.40 -11.50
C ASN A 202 -5.48 15.81 -12.10
N GLY A 203 -6.60 16.36 -12.59
CA GLY A 203 -6.66 17.76 -13.04
C GLY A 203 -6.54 18.79 -11.91
N ASP A 204 -6.85 18.41 -10.66
CA ASP A 204 -6.85 19.30 -9.49
C ASP A 204 -5.56 19.20 -8.66
N TYR A 205 -4.78 18.12 -8.83
CA TYR A 205 -3.45 18.00 -8.22
C TYR A 205 -2.37 18.71 -9.04
N GLU A 206 -2.39 18.59 -10.36
CA GLU A 206 -1.45 19.29 -11.26
C GLU A 206 -1.61 20.82 -11.16
N SER A 207 -2.84 21.32 -11.08
CA SER A 207 -3.11 22.75 -10.91
C SER A 207 -2.59 23.32 -9.59
N ARG A 208 -2.60 22.50 -8.52
CA ARG A 208 -2.15 22.92 -7.18
C ARG A 208 -0.63 22.82 -7.02
N ILE A 209 0.01 21.86 -7.67
CA ILE A 209 1.47 21.76 -7.73
C ILE A 209 2.04 22.94 -8.55
N GLN A 210 1.40 23.27 -9.67
CA GLN A 210 1.75 24.43 -10.49
C GLN A 210 1.59 25.75 -9.71
N SER A 211 0.48 25.91 -8.98
CA SER A 211 0.23 27.09 -8.14
C SER A 211 1.28 27.25 -7.02
N CYS A 212 1.71 26.15 -6.39
CA CYS A 212 2.75 26.19 -5.37
C CYS A 212 4.15 26.47 -5.94
N TYR A 213 4.42 26.10 -7.19
CA TYR A 213 5.70 26.39 -7.87
C TYR A 213 5.78 27.87 -8.29
N GLU A 214 4.69 28.43 -8.82
CA GLU A 214 4.61 29.84 -9.25
C GLU A 214 4.70 30.81 -8.06
N GLN A 215 4.10 30.46 -6.92
CA GLN A 215 4.20 31.24 -5.67
C GLN A 215 5.61 31.25 -5.06
N ARG A 216 6.44 30.24 -5.35
CA ARG A 216 7.77 30.09 -4.77
C ARG A 216 8.88 30.68 -5.66
N THR A 217 8.65 30.77 -6.97
CA THR A 217 9.66 31.18 -7.96
C THR A 217 9.36 32.53 -8.63
N GLY A 218 8.13 33.06 -8.51
CA GLY A 218 7.73 34.31 -9.14
C GLY A 218 7.68 34.28 -10.66
N GLN A 219 7.88 33.13 -11.29
CA GLN A 219 7.78 32.95 -12.74
C GLN A 219 6.43 32.34 -13.11
N THR A 220 5.62 33.09 -13.86
CA THR A 220 4.40 32.59 -14.48
C THR A 220 4.75 31.89 -15.79
N THR A 221 4.50 30.58 -15.89
CA THR A 221 4.60 29.87 -17.18
C THR A 221 3.25 29.91 -17.88
N SER A 222 3.10 30.82 -18.84
CA SER A 222 1.95 30.80 -19.74
C SER A 222 2.10 29.66 -20.75
N GLN A 223 1.25 28.64 -20.66
CA GLN A 223 1.09 27.68 -21.76
C GLN A 223 0.24 28.31 -22.89
N PRO A 224 0.62 28.16 -24.17
CA PRO A 224 -0.18 28.63 -25.30
C PRO A 224 -1.41 27.73 -25.50
N ARG A 225 -2.57 28.37 -25.71
CA ARG A 225 -3.84 27.68 -25.98
C ARG A 225 -3.78 26.90 -27.30
N ARG A 226 -4.23 25.65 -27.28
CA ARG A 226 -4.97 25.03 -28.37
C ARG A 226 -6.35 24.65 -27.85
#